data_AF-A0A1E4X3P5-F1
#
_entry.id   AF-A0A1E4X3P5-F1
#
_cell.length_a   1.000
_cell.length_b   1.000
_cell.length_c   1.000
_cell.angle_alpha   90.00
_cell.angle_beta   90.00
_cell.angle_gamma   90.00
#
_symmetry.space_group_name_H-M   'P 1'
#
loop_
_entity.id
_entity.type
_entity.pdbx_description
1 polymer ?
#
loop_
_entity_poly.entity_id
_entity_poly.type
_entity_poly.pdbx_seq_one_letter_code
_entity_poly.pdbx_strand_id
1 'polypeptide(L)'
;MPSRYLLDLPSATHWVTPEPSTGVVFNRHNLQLHALLLENKVWFCARDLGRLMGWYLDERTTRKLDEDQRRNVNLLFHGQPEEMLMISESGAYALLVYHYTPGNRLLRSWLTHEVVPTLRDERQPRSVERPLLSMLDWPQMSLNLLHWQDEGWIRLRDMPYLLVNRTSRREPSKAPWWKRLIQPFRMKQRIH
;
A
#
# COMPACT_ATOMS: atom_id res chain seq x y z
N MET A 1 25.12 58.01 -10.24
CA MET A 1 23.78 57.40 -10.36
C MET A 1 23.78 56.40 -11.51
N PRO A 2 23.78 55.09 -11.23
CA PRO A 2 23.19 54.14 -12.17
C PRO A 2 22.06 53.34 -11.51
N SER A 3 20.96 53.19 -12.25
CA SER A 3 19.72 52.57 -11.81
C SER A 3 19.90 51.06 -11.60
N ARG A 4 19.57 50.61 -10.39
CA ARG A 4 19.33 49.20 -10.04
C ARG A 4 17.91 48.84 -10.48
N TYR A 5 17.79 48.16 -11.61
CA TYR A 5 16.60 47.33 -11.88
C TYR A 5 17.02 45.87 -11.78
N LEU A 6 16.96 45.37 -10.55
CA LEU A 6 17.01 43.95 -10.24
C LEU A 6 15.61 43.43 -10.54
N LEU A 7 15.46 42.76 -11.69
CA LEU A 7 14.26 41.99 -12.01
C LEU A 7 14.27 40.76 -11.10
N ASP A 8 13.46 40.82 -10.04
CA ASP A 8 13.04 39.64 -9.29
C ASP A 8 12.26 38.73 -10.24
N LEU A 9 12.94 37.72 -10.80
CA LEU A 9 12.29 36.60 -11.46
C LEU A 9 11.51 35.80 -10.39
N PRO A 10 10.20 35.56 -10.57
CA PRO A 10 9.48 34.69 -9.65
C PRO A 10 10.11 33.30 -9.72
N SER A 11 10.46 32.77 -8.55
CA SER A 11 10.92 31.39 -8.40
C SER A 11 9.95 30.47 -9.12
N ALA A 12 10.43 29.80 -10.17
CA ALA A 12 9.65 28.83 -10.90
C ALA A 12 9.19 27.74 -9.92
N THR A 13 7.92 27.78 -9.54
CA THR A 13 7.23 26.68 -8.90
C THR A 13 7.37 25.49 -9.84
N HIS A 14 8.26 24.55 -9.51
CA HIS A 14 8.40 23.30 -10.23
C HIS A 14 7.09 22.53 -10.05
N TRP A 15 6.18 22.65 -11.03
CA TRP A 15 4.99 21.81 -11.10
C TRP A 15 5.47 20.38 -11.28
N VAL A 16 5.60 19.63 -10.19
CA VAL A 16 5.76 18.18 -10.23
C VAL A 16 4.42 17.65 -10.73
N THR A 17 4.30 17.37 -12.02
CA THR A 17 3.22 16.53 -12.50
C THR A 17 3.38 15.18 -11.83
N PRO A 18 2.38 14.71 -11.06
CA PRO A 18 2.47 13.39 -10.44
C PRO A 18 2.57 12.36 -11.55
N GLU A 19 3.59 11.49 -11.46
CA GLU A 19 3.78 10.37 -12.38
C GLU A 19 2.48 9.56 -12.52
N PRO A 20 2.12 9.12 -13.74
CA PRO A 20 0.90 8.36 -13.94
C PRO A 20 0.96 7.05 -13.15
N SER A 21 -0.14 6.74 -12.46
CA SER A 21 -0.25 5.49 -11.71
C SER A 21 -0.34 4.32 -12.68
N THR A 22 0.41 3.24 -12.42
CA THR A 22 0.32 2.00 -13.22
C THR A 22 -0.66 1.04 -12.54
N GLY A 23 -1.73 0.67 -13.25
CA GLY A 23 -2.75 -0.27 -12.78
C GLY A 23 -2.43 -1.71 -13.11
N VAL A 24 -2.94 -2.62 -12.27
CA VAL A 24 -2.96 -4.07 -12.54
C VAL A 24 -4.17 -4.38 -13.41
N VAL A 25 -4.00 -5.24 -14.40
CA VAL A 25 -5.05 -5.56 -15.38
C VAL A 25 -5.56 -6.97 -15.16
N PHE A 26 -6.85 -7.08 -14.83
CA PHE A 26 -7.55 -8.35 -14.72
C PHE A 26 -8.36 -8.62 -15.98
N ASN A 27 -8.49 -9.89 -16.36
CA ASN A 27 -9.23 -10.30 -17.55
C ASN A 27 -10.41 -11.19 -17.19
N ARG A 28 -11.58 -10.90 -17.77
CA ARG A 28 -12.79 -11.71 -17.62
C ARG A 28 -13.64 -11.64 -18.88
N HIS A 29 -13.91 -12.78 -19.52
CA HIS A 29 -14.70 -12.87 -20.76
C HIS A 29 -14.22 -11.90 -21.87
N ASN A 30 -12.92 -11.84 -22.13
CA ASN A 30 -12.28 -10.92 -23.09
C ASN A 30 -12.47 -9.42 -22.77
N LEU A 31 -12.93 -9.08 -21.57
CA LEU A 31 -12.98 -7.72 -21.07
C LEU A 31 -11.88 -7.54 -20.02
N GLN A 32 -11.26 -6.37 -20.05
CA GLN A 32 -10.23 -5.96 -19.10
C GLN A 32 -10.83 -5.15 -17.97
N LEU A 33 -10.24 -5.28 -16.79
CA LEU A 33 -10.49 -4.43 -15.63
C LEU A 33 -9.16 -3.90 -15.12
N HIS A 34 -8.92 -2.61 -15.33
CA HIS A 34 -7.82 -1.91 -14.69
C HIS A 34 -8.19 -1.62 -13.24
N ALA A 35 -7.30 -2.01 -12.34
CA ALA A 35 -7.47 -1.82 -10.91
C ALA A 35 -6.18 -1.30 -10.27
N LEU A 36 -6.34 -0.56 -9.17
CA LEU A 36 -5.27 0.10 -8.45
C LEU A 36 -5.45 -0.13 -6.96
N LEU A 37 -4.35 -0.31 -6.25
CA LEU A 37 -4.34 -0.25 -4.79
C LEU A 37 -3.67 1.06 -4.34
N LEU A 38 -4.50 2.04 -3.99
CA LEU A 38 -4.08 3.38 -3.58
C LEU A 38 -4.51 3.64 -2.14
N GLU A 39 -3.57 4.10 -1.29
CA GLU A 39 -3.86 4.40 0.13
C GLU A 39 -4.53 3.23 0.88
N ASN A 40 -4.12 2.00 0.59
CA ASN A 40 -4.69 0.75 1.15
C ASN A 40 -6.17 0.49 0.80
N LYS A 41 -6.72 1.23 -0.16
CA LYS A 41 -8.05 1.02 -0.74
C LYS A 41 -7.91 0.49 -2.17
N VAL A 42 -8.80 -0.41 -2.54
CA VAL A 42 -8.89 -0.91 -3.92
C VAL A 42 -9.75 0.05 -4.73
N TRP A 43 -9.31 0.33 -5.95
CA TRP A 43 -9.95 1.21 -6.91
C TRP A 43 -10.04 0.50 -8.26
N PHE A 44 -11.17 0.66 -8.94
CA PHE A 44 -11.50 0.03 -10.22
C PHE A 44 -11.79 1.11 -11.26
N CYS A 45 -11.29 0.95 -12.49
CA CYS A 45 -11.65 1.86 -13.57
C CYS A 45 -13.16 1.79 -13.87
N ALA A 46 -13.86 2.92 -13.78
CA ALA A 46 -15.31 3.00 -13.98
C ALA A 46 -15.72 2.53 -15.40
N ARG A 47 -14.92 2.89 -16.40
CA ARG A 47 -15.14 2.54 -17.81
C ARG A 47 -15.14 1.02 -18.00
N ASP A 48 -14.17 0.34 -17.42
CA ASP A 48 -14.01 -1.11 -17.50
C ASP A 48 -15.07 -1.84 -16.69
N LEU A 49 -15.34 -1.37 -15.47
CA LEU A 49 -16.39 -1.93 -14.62
C LEU A 49 -17.76 -1.85 -15.31
N GLY A 50 -18.08 -0.73 -15.95
CA GLY A 50 -19.31 -0.58 -16.75
C GLY A 50 -19.40 -1.63 -17.86
N ARG A 51 -18.33 -1.80 -18.65
CA ARG A 51 -18.29 -2.83 -19.70
C ARG A 51 -18.55 -4.24 -19.14
N LEU A 52 -17.98 -4.56 -17.99
CA LEU A 52 -18.23 -5.83 -17.29
C LEU A 52 -19.66 -5.98 -16.75
N MET A 53 -20.30 -4.87 -16.38
CA MET A 53 -21.73 -4.81 -16.01
C MET A 53 -22.67 -4.83 -17.23
N GLY A 54 -22.12 -4.65 -18.45
CA GLY A 54 -22.85 -4.65 -19.71
C GLY A 54 -23.36 -3.29 -20.18
N TRP A 55 -22.96 -2.18 -19.53
CA TRP A 55 -23.40 -0.83 -19.91
C TRP A 55 -22.43 0.25 -19.42
N TYR A 56 -22.44 1.43 -20.05
CA TYR A 56 -21.54 2.51 -19.67
C TYR A 56 -22.00 3.23 -18.40
N LEU A 57 -21.14 3.30 -17.38
CA LEU A 57 -21.42 4.07 -16.17
C LEU A 57 -21.39 5.56 -16.48
N ASP A 58 -22.56 6.15 -16.63
CA ASP A 58 -22.72 7.58 -16.89
C ASP A 58 -22.50 8.44 -15.63
N GLU A 59 -22.35 9.75 -15.85
CA GLU A 59 -22.13 10.70 -14.77
C GLU A 59 -23.28 10.71 -13.75
N ARG A 60 -24.52 10.49 -14.21
CA ARG A 60 -25.70 10.42 -13.33
C ARG A 60 -25.63 9.23 -12.37
N THR A 61 -25.16 8.07 -12.84
CA THR A 61 -25.00 6.89 -12.01
C THR A 61 -23.86 7.10 -11.01
N THR A 62 -22.70 7.58 -11.47
CA THR A 62 -21.53 7.76 -10.61
C THR A 62 -21.69 8.91 -9.60
N ARG A 63 -22.58 9.88 -9.87
CA ARG A 63 -23.00 10.91 -8.89
C ARG A 63 -23.85 10.39 -7.73
N LYS A 64 -24.38 9.16 -7.82
CA LYS A 64 -25.08 8.53 -6.68
C LYS A 64 -24.11 7.91 -5.66
N LEU A 65 -22.83 7.81 -6.01
CA LEU A 65 -21.81 7.33 -5.10
C LEU A 65 -21.33 8.46 -4.20
N ASP A 66 -20.92 8.09 -2.99
CA ASP A 66 -20.34 9.03 -2.03
C ASP A 66 -19.00 9.57 -2.53
N GLU A 67 -18.56 10.70 -1.97
CA GLU A 67 -17.31 11.36 -2.39
C GLU A 67 -16.08 10.47 -2.20
N ASP A 68 -16.06 9.62 -1.17
CA ASP A 68 -14.97 8.67 -0.92
C ASP A 68 -14.99 7.46 -1.86
N GLN A 69 -16.10 7.25 -2.59
CA GLN A 69 -16.30 6.10 -3.45
C GLN A 69 -15.87 6.33 -4.90
N ARG A 70 -15.55 7.57 -5.27
CA ARG A 70 -15.16 7.97 -6.62
C ARG A 70 -13.95 8.90 -6.58
N ARG A 71 -13.01 8.74 -7.51
CA ARG A 71 -11.82 9.58 -7.58
C ARG A 71 -11.29 9.60 -9.01
N ASN A 72 -10.90 10.78 -9.50
CA ASN A 72 -10.14 10.86 -10.74
C ASN A 72 -8.66 10.59 -10.46
N VAL A 73 -8.05 9.73 -11.27
CA VAL A 73 -6.64 9.34 -11.16
C VAL A 73 -6.03 9.35 -12.56
N ASN A 74 -4.85 9.95 -12.70
CA ASN A 74 -4.04 9.79 -13.91
C ASN A 74 -3.48 8.37 -13.96
N LEU A 75 -4.06 7.54 -14.82
CA LEU A 75 -3.73 6.13 -14.99
C LEU A 75 -2.94 5.95 -16.28
N LEU A 76 -1.90 5.12 -16.26
CA LEU A 76 -1.23 4.67 -17.48
C LEU A 76 -2.12 3.65 -18.20
N PHE A 77 -3.04 4.14 -19.04
CA PHE A 77 -4.02 3.34 -19.76
C PHE A 77 -3.51 3.02 -21.17
N HIS A 78 -3.34 1.73 -21.49
CA HIS A 78 -2.75 1.28 -22.76
C HIS A 78 -1.42 1.98 -23.13
N GLY A 79 -0.59 2.30 -22.13
CA GLY A 79 0.71 2.94 -22.32
C GLY A 79 0.65 4.47 -22.49
N GLN A 80 -0.53 5.10 -22.35
CA GLN A 80 -0.67 6.55 -22.35
C GLN A 80 -1.28 7.01 -21.02
N PRO A 81 -0.79 8.11 -20.42
CA PRO A 81 -1.40 8.69 -19.25
C PRO A 81 -2.74 9.32 -19.61
N GLU A 82 -3.83 8.84 -19.00
CA GLU A 82 -5.18 9.36 -19.18
C GLU A 82 -5.85 9.57 -17.82
N GLU A 83 -6.65 10.63 -17.69
CA GLU A 83 -7.41 10.88 -16.46
C GLU A 83 -8.64 9.96 -16.43
N MET A 84 -8.64 8.99 -15.52
CA MET A 84 -9.71 8.02 -15.37
C MET A 84 -10.50 8.23 -14.09
N LEU A 85 -11.83 8.13 -14.23
CA LEU A 85 -12.70 7.95 -13.08
C LEU A 85 -12.50 6.54 -12.51
N MET A 86 -12.08 6.49 -11.25
CA MET A 86 -11.92 5.28 -10.47
C MET A 86 -13.04 5.16 -9.44
N ILE A 87 -13.49 3.94 -9.19
CA ILE A 87 -14.54 3.58 -8.24
C ILE A 87 -13.92 2.71 -7.17
N SER A 88 -14.10 3.08 -5.91
CA SER A 88 -13.61 2.29 -4.76
C SER A 88 -14.27 0.90 -4.68
N GLU A 89 -13.68 0.00 -3.89
CA GLU A 89 -14.28 -1.30 -3.57
C GLU A 89 -15.75 -1.19 -3.07
N SER A 90 -16.01 -0.30 -2.12
CA SER A 90 -17.34 -0.08 -1.56
C SER A 90 -18.32 0.45 -2.61
N GLY A 91 -17.89 1.41 -3.43
CA GLY A 91 -18.69 1.96 -4.53
C GLY A 91 -19.04 0.90 -5.60
N ALA A 92 -18.09 0.05 -5.96
CA ALA A 92 -18.32 -1.03 -6.92
C ALA A 92 -19.36 -2.03 -6.39
N TYR A 93 -19.28 -2.42 -5.12
CA TYR A 93 -20.29 -3.26 -4.51
C TYR A 93 -21.66 -2.59 -4.43
N ALA A 94 -21.72 -1.29 -4.10
CA ALA A 94 -22.96 -0.53 -4.10
C ALA A 94 -23.63 -0.56 -5.49
N LEU A 95 -22.87 -0.30 -6.56
CA LEU A 95 -23.38 -0.37 -7.94
C LEU A 95 -23.91 -1.76 -8.30
N LEU A 96 -23.18 -2.82 -7.95
CA LEU A 96 -23.58 -4.20 -8.26
C LEU A 96 -24.83 -4.64 -7.49
N VAL A 97 -25.06 -4.08 -6.30
CA VAL A 97 -26.28 -4.30 -5.50
C VAL A 97 -27.45 -3.48 -6.06
N TYR A 98 -27.24 -2.20 -6.40
CA TYR A 98 -28.27 -1.36 -6.99
C TYR A 98 -28.74 -1.88 -8.35
N HIS A 99 -27.84 -2.43 -9.15
CA HIS A 99 -28.13 -2.99 -10.47
C HIS A 99 -28.09 -4.51 -10.43
N TYR A 100 -28.97 -5.13 -9.62
CA TYR A 100 -28.94 -6.56 -9.43
C TYR A 100 -29.33 -7.34 -10.71
N THR A 101 -28.37 -8.11 -11.24
CA THR A 101 -28.57 -9.07 -12.35
C THR A 101 -27.73 -10.33 -12.09
N PRO A 102 -28.04 -11.49 -12.72
CA PRO A 102 -27.21 -12.69 -12.60
C PRO A 102 -25.75 -12.44 -13.01
N GLY A 103 -25.53 -11.62 -14.04
CA GLY A 103 -24.20 -11.19 -14.48
C GLY A 103 -23.47 -10.41 -13.39
N ASN A 104 -24.14 -9.44 -12.77
CA ASN A 104 -23.56 -8.61 -11.70
C ASN A 104 -23.33 -9.39 -10.41
N ARG A 105 -24.14 -10.43 -10.12
CA ARG A 105 -23.89 -11.35 -9.02
C ARG A 105 -22.58 -12.13 -9.20
N LEU A 106 -22.34 -12.62 -10.42
CA LEU A 106 -21.09 -13.32 -10.75
C LEU A 106 -19.90 -12.36 -10.78
N LEU A 107 -20.10 -11.15 -11.29
CA LEU A 107 -19.08 -10.10 -11.28
C LEU A 107 -18.69 -9.73 -9.84
N ARG A 108 -19.66 -9.55 -8.95
CA ARG A 108 -19.41 -9.33 -7.52
C ARG A 108 -18.59 -10.47 -6.91
N SER A 109 -18.97 -11.72 -7.18
CA SER A 109 -18.23 -12.89 -6.70
C SER A 109 -16.78 -12.89 -7.17
N TRP A 110 -16.56 -12.57 -8.45
CA TRP A 110 -15.23 -12.48 -9.04
C TRP A 110 -14.39 -11.36 -8.42
N LEU A 111 -14.97 -10.18 -8.23
CA LEU A 111 -14.29 -9.07 -7.55
C LEU A 111 -13.88 -9.45 -6.12
N THR A 112 -14.79 -10.05 -5.36
CA THR A 112 -14.58 -10.36 -3.94
C THR A 112 -13.55 -11.48 -3.71
N HIS A 113 -13.58 -12.53 -4.53
CA HIS A 113 -12.78 -13.73 -4.26
C HIS A 113 -11.50 -13.82 -5.08
N GLU A 114 -11.41 -13.09 -6.20
CA GLU A 114 -10.23 -13.14 -7.07
C GLU A 114 -9.53 -11.78 -7.13
N VAL A 115 -10.21 -10.72 -7.56
CA VAL A 115 -9.56 -9.44 -7.89
C VAL A 115 -9.06 -8.72 -6.63
N VAL A 116 -9.92 -8.50 -5.64
CA VAL A 116 -9.56 -7.76 -4.41
C VAL A 116 -8.46 -8.48 -3.63
N PRO A 117 -8.54 -9.79 -3.37
CA PRO A 117 -7.45 -10.51 -2.71
C PRO A 117 -6.13 -10.42 -3.48
N THR A 118 -6.16 -10.65 -4.79
CA THR A 118 -4.95 -10.60 -5.63
C THR A 118 -4.29 -9.20 -5.57
N LEU A 119 -5.07 -8.13 -5.65
CA LEU A 119 -4.54 -6.75 -5.54
C LEU A 119 -3.90 -6.46 -4.18
N ARG A 120 -4.49 -6.98 -3.11
CA ARG A 120 -3.94 -6.80 -1.75
C ARG A 120 -2.66 -7.61 -1.58
N ASP A 121 -2.63 -8.84 -2.07
CA ASP A 121 -1.48 -9.73 -2.02
C ASP A 121 -0.29 -9.20 -2.86
N GLU A 122 -0.53 -8.58 -4.02
CA GLU A 122 0.54 -8.01 -4.85
C GLU A 122 1.27 -6.84 -4.16
N ARG A 123 0.59 -6.09 -3.30
CA ARG A 123 1.20 -5.01 -2.50
C ARG A 123 1.94 -5.55 -1.29
N GLN A 124 1.65 -6.78 -0.86
CA GLN A 124 2.49 -7.50 0.09
C GLN A 124 3.67 -8.08 -0.70
N PRO A 125 4.86 -7.44 -0.74
CA PRO A 125 6.04 -8.25 -0.98
C PRO A 125 5.96 -9.41 0.02
N ARG A 126 6.23 -10.64 -0.44
CA ARG A 126 6.14 -11.89 0.33
C ARG A 126 6.95 -11.91 1.66
N SER A 127 7.52 -10.79 2.05
CA SER A 127 8.14 -10.52 3.33
C SER A 127 7.09 -9.97 4.33
N VAL A 128 6.87 -10.74 5.40
CA VAL A 128 6.52 -10.24 6.77
C VAL A 128 5.06 -10.14 7.22
N GLU A 129 4.08 -10.76 6.56
CA GLU A 129 2.81 -11.13 7.25
C GLU A 129 2.79 -12.54 7.82
N ARG A 130 3.71 -13.39 7.37
CA ARG A 130 3.95 -14.66 8.06
C ARG A 130 4.88 -14.38 9.24
N PRO A 131 4.47 -14.73 10.48
CA PRO A 131 5.38 -14.69 11.61
C PRO A 131 6.62 -15.52 11.29
N LEU A 132 7.74 -14.86 11.02
CA LEU A 132 9.00 -15.54 10.72
C LEU A 132 9.75 -15.69 12.04
N LEU A 133 9.96 -16.93 12.46
CA LEU A 133 10.84 -17.21 13.58
C LEU A 133 12.28 -17.24 13.07
N SER A 134 13.12 -16.41 13.67
CA SER A 134 14.56 -16.41 13.44
C SER A 134 15.30 -16.48 14.79
N MET A 135 16.60 -16.74 14.72
CA MET A 135 17.46 -16.76 15.88
C MET A 135 18.37 -15.52 15.84
N LEU A 136 18.36 -14.74 16.91
CA LEU A 136 19.26 -13.62 17.13
C LEU A 136 20.48 -14.11 17.92
N ASP A 137 21.63 -14.16 17.26
CA ASP A 137 22.90 -14.49 17.91
C ASP A 137 23.45 -13.26 18.65
N TRP A 138 23.47 -13.34 19.98
CA TRP A 138 24.06 -12.36 20.87
C TRP A 138 25.36 -12.93 21.47
N PRO A 139 26.38 -12.11 21.79
CA PRO A 139 27.70 -12.58 22.21
C PRO A 139 27.78 -13.64 23.33
N GLN A 140 26.72 -13.87 24.12
CA GLN A 140 26.66 -14.92 25.14
C GLN A 140 25.32 -15.70 25.14
N MET A 141 24.42 -15.47 24.18
CA MET A 141 23.12 -16.17 24.10
C MET A 141 22.51 -16.10 22.71
N SER A 142 21.65 -17.05 22.37
CA SER A 142 20.79 -17.01 21.17
C SER A 142 19.34 -16.77 21.59
N LEU A 143 18.68 -15.78 21.02
CA LEU A 143 17.28 -15.45 21.32
C LEU A 143 16.36 -15.76 20.15
N ASN A 144 15.13 -16.19 20.46
CA ASN A 144 14.09 -16.33 19.45
C ASN A 144 13.56 -14.94 19.09
N LEU A 145 13.66 -14.57 17.83
CA LEU A 145 13.18 -13.31 17.28
C LEU A 145 12.04 -13.59 16.30
N LEU A 146 10.85 -13.11 16.64
CA LEU A 146 9.67 -13.14 15.80
C LEU A 146 9.64 -11.87 14.94
N HIS A 147 9.65 -12.01 13.63
CA HIS A 147 9.42 -10.87 12.73
C HIS A 147 7.94 -10.74 12.45
N TRP A 148 7.37 -9.58 12.75
CA TRP A 148 5.98 -9.23 12.51
C TRP A 148 5.91 -7.75 12.11
N GLN A 149 5.31 -7.45 10.95
CA GLN A 149 5.18 -6.06 10.44
C GLN A 149 6.51 -5.29 10.41
N ASP A 150 7.58 -5.91 9.92
CA ASP A 150 8.94 -5.35 9.89
C ASP A 150 9.55 -5.00 11.25
N GLU A 151 8.92 -5.44 12.34
CA GLU A 151 9.44 -5.31 13.71
C GLU A 151 9.91 -6.66 14.27
N GLY A 152 11.01 -6.60 15.01
CA GLY A 152 11.57 -7.75 15.72
C GLY A 152 11.00 -7.85 17.14
N TRP A 153 10.21 -8.88 17.40
CA TRP A 153 9.61 -9.17 18.69
C TRP A 153 10.40 -10.24 19.42
N ILE A 154 10.82 -9.94 20.65
CA ILE A 154 11.45 -10.89 21.57
C ILE A 154 10.43 -11.26 22.65
N ARG A 155 10.44 -12.51 23.10
CA ARG A 155 9.54 -12.93 24.19
C ARG A 155 9.88 -12.16 25.46
N LEU A 156 8.86 -11.63 26.14
CA LEU A 156 9.06 -10.85 27.37
C LEU A 156 9.84 -11.61 28.46
N ARG A 157 9.66 -12.95 28.55
CA ARG A 157 10.42 -13.82 29.46
C ARG A 157 11.93 -13.84 29.21
N ASP A 158 12.36 -13.48 28.00
CA ASP A 158 13.77 -13.46 27.62
C ASP A 158 14.42 -12.10 27.96
N MET A 159 13.61 -11.09 28.34
CA MET A 159 14.03 -9.72 28.67
C MET A 159 14.95 -9.60 29.91
N PRO A 160 14.78 -10.37 31.00
CA PRO A 160 15.70 -10.33 32.14
C PRO A 160 17.14 -10.64 31.75
N TYR A 161 17.35 -11.60 30.83
CA TYR A 161 18.69 -11.96 30.36
C TYR A 161 19.37 -10.83 29.56
N LEU A 162 18.59 -9.97 28.90
CA LEU A 162 19.11 -8.77 28.21
C LEU A 162 19.57 -7.68 29.18
N LEU A 163 18.92 -7.58 30.34
CA LEU A 163 19.19 -6.54 31.34
C LEU A 163 20.27 -6.95 32.36
N VAL A 164 20.32 -8.23 32.73
CA VAL A 164 21.19 -8.74 33.81
C VAL A 164 22.69 -8.60 33.48
N ASN A 165 23.08 -8.66 32.21
CA ASN A 165 24.49 -8.45 31.82
C ASN A 165 24.90 -6.98 31.64
N ARG A 166 24.00 -6.01 31.78
CA ARG A 166 24.32 -4.58 31.66
C ARG A 166 24.46 -3.87 33.00
N THR A 167 23.83 -4.37 34.05
CA THR A 167 23.82 -3.68 35.36
C THR A 167 25.06 -3.92 36.20
N SER A 168 25.95 -4.87 35.82
CA SER A 168 27.16 -5.14 36.61
C SER A 168 28.38 -4.29 36.24
N ARG A 169 28.33 -3.38 35.24
CA ARG A 169 29.44 -2.46 35.00
C ARG A 169 29.02 -1.10 34.44
N ARG A 170 29.15 -0.09 35.32
CA ARG A 170 29.24 1.38 35.15
C ARG A 170 27.98 2.23 35.36
N GLU A 171 28.15 3.12 36.35
CA GLU A 171 27.63 4.47 36.61
C GLU A 171 26.51 5.09 35.73
N PRO A 172 25.70 5.99 36.34
CA PRO A 172 24.48 6.53 35.73
C PRO A 172 24.79 7.60 34.69
N SER A 173 24.68 7.29 33.40
CA SER A 173 24.66 8.31 32.34
C SER A 173 23.23 8.57 31.85
N LYS A 174 22.79 9.83 31.96
CA LYS A 174 21.48 10.38 31.57
C LYS A 174 21.25 10.42 30.04
N ALA A 175 21.15 9.28 29.38
CA ALA A 175 20.70 9.22 27.98
C ALA A 175 19.60 8.16 27.81
N PRO A 176 18.49 8.47 27.09
CA PRO A 176 17.41 7.52 26.86
C PRO A 176 17.92 6.28 26.12
N TRP A 177 17.66 5.11 26.70
CA TRP A 177 18.22 3.82 26.27
C TRP A 177 17.91 3.41 24.82
N TRP A 178 16.91 4.03 24.20
CA TRP A 178 16.38 3.71 22.88
C TRP A 178 17.24 4.30 21.75
N LYS A 179 17.99 5.39 22.01
CA LYS A 179 18.87 6.03 21.01
C LYS A 179 20.08 5.18 20.61
N ARG A 180 20.36 4.08 21.33
CA ARG A 180 21.46 3.15 21.02
C ARG A 180 21.03 1.92 20.21
N LEU A 181 19.74 1.77 19.92
CA LEU A 181 19.20 0.64 19.13
C LEU A 181 19.34 0.81 17.61
N ILE A 182 19.84 1.94 17.13
CA ILE A 182 19.87 2.27 15.68
C ILE A 182 21.27 2.06 15.06
N GLN A 183 22.19 1.34 15.69
CA GLN A 183 23.40 0.94 14.96
C GLN A 183 23.09 -0.21 13.99
N PRO A 184 23.55 -0.13 12.73
CA PRO A 184 23.15 -1.07 11.69
C PRO A 184 23.70 -2.47 12.01
N PHE A 185 22.79 -3.37 12.37
CA PHE A 185 23.09 -4.77 12.61
C PHE A 185 23.27 -5.50 11.27
N ARG A 186 24.41 -6.18 11.11
CA ARG A 186 24.72 -6.97 9.91
C ARG A 186 24.12 -8.37 10.07
N MET A 187 22.95 -8.61 9.49
CA MET A 187 22.32 -9.93 9.42
C MET A 187 22.97 -10.80 8.33
N LYS A 188 23.34 -12.04 8.66
CA LYS A 188 23.66 -13.09 7.68
C LYS A 188 22.56 -14.13 7.74
N GLN A 189 21.72 -14.20 6.70
CA GLN A 189 20.77 -15.29 6.51
C GLN A 189 21.55 -16.50 5.97
N ARG A 190 21.59 -17.60 6.73
CA ARG A 190 21.88 -18.93 6.17
C ARG A 190 20.56 -19.63 5.94
N ILE A 191 20.23 -19.80 4.67
CA ILE A 191 19.12 -20.62 4.20
C ILE A 191 19.63 -22.07 4.23
N HIS A 192 18.94 -22.93 4.95
CA HIS A 192 19.11 -24.38 4.90
C HIS A 192 17.99 -24.99 4.07
#